data_AF-A0A7C3JY30-F1
#
_entry.id   AF-A0A7C3JY30-F1
#
_cell.length_a   1.000
_cell.length_b   1.000
_cell.length_c   1.000
_cell.angle_alpha   90.00
_cell.angle_beta   90.00
_cell.angle_gamma   90.00
#
_symmetry.space_group_name_H-M   'P 1'
#
loop_
_entity.id
_entity.type
_entity.pdbx_description
1 polymer ?
#
loop_
_entity_poly.entity_id
_entity_poly.type
_entity_poly.pdbx_seq_one_letter_code
_entity_poly.pdbx_strand_id
1 'polypeptide(L)'
;MTTIELAYGLGLVMGLIALALTGVTLGMRLSARRQEKGRQAFRARWRPLLLQSLEGEPPRLPPLAKAQEIWFLELWNSHQEMLRGQATREALNRLSRSAGMDRAAMRRLGRGTPQQRLAAATALGFLQHAEAWDDLCRAARDRDARLSLAAARALIQIDAGRALPVLSPLISVRRDWPAAEVAALLDEALDVVVAEALAAAARGASSSAAARLIRFLEATQCGPACAAVRSIAGEAADEEVL
;
A
#
# COMPACT_ATOMS: atom_id res chain seq x y z
N MET A 1 61.95 11.42 11.52
CA MET A 1 61.09 12.62 11.34
C MET A 1 59.80 12.35 10.56
N THR A 2 59.73 11.33 9.71
CA THR A 2 58.57 11.02 8.85
C THR A 2 57.33 10.48 9.59
N THR A 3 57.49 9.79 10.72
CA THR A 3 56.36 9.17 11.45
C THR A 3 55.46 10.18 12.16
N ILE A 4 56.04 11.28 12.65
CA ILE A 4 55.32 12.32 13.39
C ILE A 4 54.46 13.16 12.44
N GLU A 5 54.99 13.54 11.27
CA GLU A 5 54.24 14.28 10.25
C GLU A 5 53.07 13.47 9.67
N LEU A 6 53.28 12.16 9.47
CA LEU A 6 52.20 11.24 9.07
C LEU A 6 51.12 11.13 10.16
N ALA A 7 51.50 11.09 11.43
CA ALA A 7 50.55 11.06 12.54
C ALA A 7 49.72 12.35 12.63
N TYR A 8 50.33 13.52 12.44
CA TYR A 8 49.62 14.80 12.39
C TYR A 8 48.69 14.91 11.18
N GLY A 9 49.14 14.48 10.00
CA GLY A 9 48.31 14.47 8.78
C GLY A 9 47.07 13.58 8.94
N LEU A 10 47.24 12.39 9.53
CA LEU A 10 46.13 11.47 9.80
C LEU A 10 45.13 12.05 10.81
N GLY A 11 45.62 12.68 11.88
CA GLY A 11 44.78 13.34 12.88
C GLY A 11 43.94 14.49 12.30
N LEU A 12 44.54 15.30 11.41
CA LEU A 12 43.84 16.40 10.74
C LEU A 12 42.73 15.87 9.81
N VAL A 13 43.02 14.84 9.02
CA VAL A 13 42.03 14.21 8.13
C VAL A 13 40.87 13.61 8.92
N MET A 14 41.17 12.89 10.01
CA MET A 14 40.14 12.33 10.89
C MET A 14 39.28 13.43 11.53
N GLY A 15 39.88 14.54 11.97
CA GLY A 15 39.17 15.70 12.50
C GLY A 15 38.23 16.36 11.47
N LEU A 16 38.69 16.52 10.23
CA LEU A 16 37.88 17.07 9.14
C LEU A 16 36.71 16.17 8.77
N ILE A 17 36.92 14.84 8.73
CA ILE A 17 35.84 13.87 8.50
C ILE A 17 34.80 13.93 9.63
N ALA A 18 35.25 13.97 10.89
CA ALA A 18 34.35 14.07 12.04
C ALA A 18 33.53 15.37 12.03
N LEU A 19 34.16 16.50 11.64
CA LEU A 19 33.49 17.78 11.50
C LEU A 19 32.47 17.76 10.36
N ALA A 20 32.83 17.18 9.22
CA ALA A 20 31.93 17.03 8.07
C ALA A 20 30.71 16.15 8.41
N LEU A 21 30.91 15.00 9.07
CA LEU A 21 29.83 14.12 9.50
C LEU A 21 28.90 14.81 10.52
N THR A 22 29.47 15.61 11.42
CA THR A 22 28.70 16.41 12.39
C THR A 22 27.88 17.49 11.68
N GLY A 23 28.46 18.20 10.72
CA GLY A 23 27.76 19.20 9.91
C GLY A 23 26.60 18.60 9.12
N VAL A 24 26.83 17.45 8.47
CA VAL A 24 25.81 16.72 7.70
C VAL A 24 24.66 16.27 8.60
N THR A 25 24.96 15.67 9.76
CA THR A 25 23.91 15.21 10.70
C THR A 25 23.13 16.37 11.30
N LEU A 26 23.77 17.50 11.62
CA LEU A 26 23.07 18.69 12.11
C LEU A 26 22.16 19.29 11.02
N GLY A 27 22.65 19.36 9.78
CA GLY A 27 21.88 19.79 8.61
C GLY A 27 20.66 18.91 8.37
N MET A 28 20.82 17.58 8.42
CA MET A 28 19.71 16.61 8.33
C MET A 28 18.70 16.79 9.45
N ARG A 29 19.14 17.01 10.70
CA ARG A 29 18.23 17.22 11.84
C ARG A 29 17.45 18.53 11.72
N LEU A 30 18.08 19.61 11.26
CA LEU A 30 17.41 20.89 11.07
C LEU A 30 16.42 20.84 9.91
N SER A 31 16.79 20.21 8.80
CA SER A 31 15.88 20.01 7.67
C SER A 31 14.71 19.11 8.04
N ALA A 32 14.96 18.01 8.76
CA ALA A 32 13.91 17.13 9.29
C ALA A 32 12.97 17.88 10.23
N ARG A 33 13.49 18.71 11.15
CA ARG A 33 12.67 19.55 12.03
C ARG A 33 11.83 20.57 11.27
N ARG A 34 12.39 21.20 10.22
CA ARG A 34 11.65 22.16 9.38
C ARG A 34 10.56 21.46 8.56
N GLN A 35 10.87 20.30 7.98
CA GLN A 35 9.91 19.48 7.27
C GLN A 35 8.79 19.01 8.20
N GLU A 36 9.14 18.56 9.41
CA GLU A 36 8.17 18.09 10.40
C GLU A 36 7.25 19.23 10.86
N LYS A 37 7.79 20.42 11.16
CA LYS A 37 6.98 21.60 11.46
C LYS A 37 6.06 21.98 10.30
N GLY A 38 6.56 21.94 9.06
CA GLY A 38 5.75 22.17 7.85
C GLY A 38 4.63 21.16 7.69
N ARG A 39 4.92 19.88 7.94
CA ARG A 39 3.96 18.77 7.90
C ARG A 39 2.91 18.90 8.99
N GLN A 40 3.30 19.31 10.20
CA GLN A 40 2.37 19.56 11.31
C GLN A 40 1.44 20.74 11.01
N ALA A 41 1.97 21.87 10.53
CA ALA A 41 1.16 23.02 10.12
C ALA A 41 0.20 22.65 8.97
N PHE A 42 0.68 21.86 8.01
CA PHE A 42 -0.15 21.31 6.95
C PHE A 42 -1.28 20.45 7.51
N ARG A 43 -0.97 19.49 8.38
CA ARG A 43 -1.97 18.60 9.01
C ARG A 43 -3.00 19.38 9.83
N ALA A 44 -2.56 20.36 10.62
CA ALA A 44 -3.45 21.20 11.42
C ALA A 44 -4.44 21.99 10.55
N ARG A 45 -4.03 22.41 9.36
CA ARG A 45 -4.92 23.10 8.40
C ARG A 45 -5.84 22.15 7.64
N TRP A 46 -5.35 20.97 7.26
CA TRP A 46 -6.09 20.05 6.38
C TRP A 46 -7.03 19.10 7.13
N ARG A 47 -6.70 18.72 8.37
CA ARG A 47 -7.56 17.86 9.19
C ARG A 47 -8.98 18.43 9.38
N PRO A 48 -9.20 19.71 9.75
CA PRO A 48 -10.56 20.23 9.90
C PRO A 48 -11.31 20.28 8.56
N LEU A 49 -10.63 20.57 7.45
CA LEU A 49 -11.25 20.59 6.11
C LEU A 49 -11.70 19.18 5.68
N LEU A 50 -10.90 18.15 5.99
CA LEU A 50 -11.29 16.76 5.75
C LEU A 50 -12.53 16.39 6.58
N LEU A 51 -12.59 16.81 7.84
CA LEU A 51 -13.75 16.56 8.71
C LEU A 51 -15.00 17.31 8.24
N GLN A 52 -14.89 18.58 7.85
CA GLN A 52 -15.99 19.36 7.26
C GLN A 52 -16.55 18.72 5.99
N SER A 53 -15.67 18.12 5.16
CA SER A 53 -16.14 17.42 3.95
C SER A 53 -16.99 16.19 4.24
N LEU A 54 -16.90 15.62 5.46
CA LEU A 54 -17.76 14.51 5.91
C LEU A 54 -19.15 14.99 6.28
N GLU A 55 -19.31 16.25 6.66
CA GLU A 55 -20.59 16.88 7.05
C GLU A 55 -21.43 17.32 5.84
N GLY A 56 -20.91 17.14 4.61
CA GLY A 56 -21.65 17.32 3.36
C GLY A 56 -21.43 18.66 2.65
N GLU A 57 -20.77 19.62 3.28
CA GLU A 57 -20.35 20.86 2.61
C GLU A 57 -18.99 20.67 1.93
N PRO A 58 -18.87 20.84 0.60
CA PRO A 58 -17.58 20.73 -0.07
C PRO A 58 -16.71 21.97 0.25
N PRO A 59 -15.64 21.84 1.06
CA PRO A 59 -14.83 22.99 1.41
C PRO A 59 -14.05 23.49 0.18
N ARG A 60 -13.83 24.81 0.09
CA ARG A 60 -12.88 25.36 -0.87
C ARG A 60 -11.47 24.91 -0.50
N LEU A 61 -10.91 24.03 -1.32
CA LEU A 61 -9.60 23.45 -1.08
C LEU A 61 -8.50 24.50 -1.30
N PRO A 62 -7.58 24.70 -0.33
CA PRO A 62 -6.43 25.56 -0.56
C PRO A 62 -5.50 24.93 -1.61
N PRO A 63 -4.76 25.74 -2.38
CA PRO A 63 -3.87 25.22 -3.41
C PRO A 63 -2.81 24.29 -2.80
N LEU A 64 -2.68 23.09 -3.38
CA LEU A 64 -1.70 22.09 -2.98
C LEU A 64 -0.42 22.24 -3.81
N ALA A 65 0.70 22.52 -3.14
CA ALA A 65 1.99 22.45 -3.80
C ALA A 65 2.38 20.98 -4.08
N LYS A 66 3.13 20.73 -5.16
CA LYS A 66 3.59 19.38 -5.54
C LYS A 66 4.34 18.64 -4.42
N ALA A 67 5.05 19.37 -3.57
CA ALA A 67 5.78 18.81 -2.42
C ALA A 67 4.84 18.37 -1.28
N GLN A 68 3.64 18.95 -1.21
CA GLN A 68 2.64 18.69 -0.18
C GLN A 68 1.66 17.58 -0.58
N GLU A 69 1.58 17.21 -1.87
CA GLU A 69 0.75 16.10 -2.37
C GLU A 69 0.96 14.83 -1.55
N ILE A 70 2.22 14.50 -1.21
CA ILE A 70 2.49 13.30 -0.42
C ILE A 70 1.97 13.41 1.01
N TRP A 71 2.07 14.59 1.65
CA TRP A 71 1.55 14.79 2.99
C TRP A 71 0.02 14.71 3.01
N PHE A 72 -0.63 15.16 1.93
CA PHE A 72 -2.06 14.97 1.74
C PHE A 72 -2.40 13.48 1.63
N LEU A 73 -1.74 12.74 0.74
CA LEU A 73 -2.00 11.31 0.54
C LEU A 73 -1.82 10.50 1.83
N GLU A 74 -0.74 10.75 2.59
CA GLU A 74 -0.50 10.07 3.86
C GLU A 74 -1.55 10.41 4.92
N LEU A 75 -1.95 11.68 5.01
CA LEU A 75 -3.01 12.11 5.93
C LEU A 75 -4.36 11.50 5.53
N TRP A 76 -4.64 11.46 4.24
CA TRP A 76 -5.89 10.95 3.70
C TRP A 76 -6.01 9.44 3.90
N ASN A 77 -4.97 8.66 3.59
CA ASN A 77 -4.94 7.22 3.83
C ASN A 77 -5.20 6.89 5.32
N SER A 78 -4.56 7.63 6.24
CA SER A 78 -4.77 7.38 7.67
C SER A 78 -6.21 7.65 8.12
N HIS A 79 -6.92 8.59 7.47
CA HIS A 79 -8.33 8.86 7.78
C HIS A 79 -9.25 7.80 7.17
N GLN A 80 -8.96 7.30 5.96
CA GLN A 80 -9.73 6.23 5.33
C GLN A 80 -9.75 4.94 6.16
N GLU A 81 -8.61 4.60 6.79
CA GLU A 81 -8.50 3.42 7.66
C GLU A 81 -9.32 3.55 8.95
N MET A 82 -9.47 4.78 9.48
CA MET A 82 -10.18 5.02 10.74
C MET A 82 -11.70 5.14 10.56
N LEU A 83 -12.18 5.44 9.34
CA LEU A 83 -13.57 5.73 9.08
C LEU A 83 -14.35 4.47 8.65
N ARG A 84 -15.48 4.25 9.34
CA ARG A 84 -16.45 3.18 9.02
C ARG A 84 -17.65 3.80 8.29
N GLY A 85 -18.09 3.17 7.22
CA GLY A 85 -19.26 3.57 6.44
C GLY A 85 -18.93 4.05 5.02
N GLN A 86 -19.65 3.51 4.05
CA GLN A 86 -19.40 3.71 2.63
C GLN A 86 -19.62 5.16 2.17
N ALA A 87 -20.67 5.82 2.65
CA ALA A 87 -20.99 7.20 2.27
C ALA A 87 -19.86 8.19 2.63
N THR A 88 -19.24 8.00 3.80
CA THR A 88 -18.12 8.81 4.29
C THR A 88 -16.87 8.62 3.42
N ARG A 89 -16.59 7.37 3.02
CA ARG A 89 -15.47 7.03 2.13
C ARG A 89 -15.64 7.67 0.75
N GLU A 90 -16.85 7.61 0.20
CA GLU A 90 -17.17 8.21 -1.09
C GLU A 90 -17.05 9.74 -1.09
N ALA A 91 -17.49 10.41 -0.01
CA ALA A 91 -17.32 11.85 0.15
C ALA A 91 -15.83 12.25 0.12
N LEU A 92 -14.98 11.53 0.84
CA LEU A 92 -13.52 11.72 0.83
C LEU A 92 -12.88 11.41 -0.53
N ASN A 93 -13.38 10.40 -1.23
CA ASN A 93 -12.92 10.07 -2.59
C ASN A 93 -13.24 11.21 -3.56
N ARG A 94 -14.44 11.79 -3.49
CA ARG A 94 -14.82 12.96 -4.32
C ARG A 94 -13.92 14.16 -4.04
N LEU A 95 -13.64 14.46 -2.78
CA LEU A 95 -12.73 15.55 -2.40
C LEU A 95 -11.31 15.33 -2.93
N SER A 96 -10.81 14.10 -2.83
CA SER A 96 -9.45 13.76 -3.27
C SER A 96 -9.32 13.82 -4.80
N ARG A 97 -10.38 13.44 -5.52
CA ARG A 97 -10.44 13.60 -6.99
C ARG A 97 -10.51 15.07 -7.40
N SER A 98 -11.29 15.91 -6.71
CA SER A 98 -11.33 17.36 -7.00
C SER A 98 -10.00 18.06 -6.69
N ALA A 99 -9.23 17.52 -5.74
CA ALA A 99 -7.86 17.94 -5.45
C ALA A 99 -6.81 17.44 -6.48
N GLY A 100 -7.19 16.56 -7.43
CA GLY A 100 -6.28 15.98 -8.42
C GLY A 100 -5.30 14.95 -7.86
N MET A 101 -5.68 14.28 -6.75
CA MET A 101 -4.80 13.34 -6.04
C MET A 101 -4.68 11.98 -6.73
N ASP A 102 -5.62 11.64 -7.61
CA ASP A 102 -5.54 10.50 -8.53
C ASP A 102 -4.27 10.56 -9.39
N ARG A 103 -4.06 11.67 -10.10
CA ARG A 103 -2.88 11.91 -10.94
C ARG A 103 -1.61 12.03 -10.11
N ALA A 104 -1.71 12.61 -8.92
CA ALA A 104 -0.58 12.69 -8.01
C ALA A 104 -0.12 11.31 -7.55
N ALA A 105 -1.06 10.45 -7.13
CA ALA A 105 -0.78 9.09 -6.72
C ALA A 105 -0.18 8.26 -7.86
N MET A 106 -0.74 8.34 -9.08
CA MET A 106 -0.18 7.67 -10.28
C MET A 106 1.29 8.03 -10.51
N ARG A 107 1.64 9.34 -10.50
CA ARG A 107 3.03 9.77 -10.66
C ARG A 107 3.95 9.22 -9.56
N ARG A 108 3.46 9.16 -8.32
CA ARG A 108 4.24 8.72 -7.16
C ARG A 108 4.41 7.21 -7.12
N LEU A 109 3.47 6.43 -7.63
CA LEU A 109 3.60 4.97 -7.76
C LEU A 109 4.77 4.60 -8.69
N GLY A 110 4.94 5.35 -9.79
CA GLY A 110 6.00 5.11 -10.77
C GLY A 110 7.37 5.72 -10.42
N ARG A 111 7.42 6.91 -9.80
CA ARG A 111 8.67 7.68 -9.60
C ARG A 111 8.98 8.04 -8.15
N GLY A 112 8.20 7.56 -7.19
CA GLY A 112 8.35 7.89 -5.78
C GLY A 112 9.45 7.08 -5.08
N THR A 113 9.84 7.54 -3.89
CA THR A 113 10.59 6.70 -2.95
C THR A 113 9.76 5.49 -2.51
N PRO A 114 10.34 4.42 -1.94
CA PRO A 114 9.57 3.25 -1.51
C PRO A 114 8.34 3.59 -0.64
N GLN A 115 8.51 4.51 0.32
CA GLN A 115 7.41 5.00 1.16
C GLN A 115 6.34 5.75 0.35
N GLN A 116 6.75 6.57 -0.64
CA GLN A 116 5.80 7.30 -1.50
C GLN A 116 5.03 6.36 -2.42
N ARG A 117 5.70 5.33 -2.95
CA ARG A 117 5.07 4.29 -3.77
C ARG A 117 4.04 3.51 -2.96
N LEU A 118 4.37 3.17 -1.71
CA LEU A 118 3.46 2.51 -0.78
C LEU A 118 2.21 3.36 -0.52
N ALA A 119 2.39 4.62 -0.11
CA ALA A 119 1.28 5.53 0.13
C ALA A 119 0.43 5.76 -1.13
N ALA A 120 1.07 5.84 -2.30
CA ALA A 120 0.38 5.97 -3.58
C ALA A 120 -0.44 4.71 -3.93
N ALA A 121 0.11 3.50 -3.74
CA ALA A 121 -0.59 2.26 -4.01
C ALA A 121 -1.84 2.14 -3.13
N THR A 122 -1.71 2.37 -1.81
CA THR A 122 -2.83 2.42 -0.88
C THR A 122 -3.87 3.45 -1.31
N ALA A 123 -3.42 4.64 -1.70
CA ALA A 123 -4.34 5.70 -2.08
C ALA A 123 -5.15 5.36 -3.34
N LEU A 124 -4.50 4.76 -4.35
CA LEU A 124 -5.14 4.35 -5.60
C LEU A 124 -6.19 3.24 -5.37
N GLY A 125 -5.95 2.36 -4.40
CA GLY A 125 -6.93 1.37 -3.92
C GLY A 125 -8.18 2.03 -3.35
N PHE A 126 -8.02 2.91 -2.35
CA PHE A 126 -9.15 3.63 -1.75
C PHE A 126 -9.90 4.51 -2.75
N LEU A 127 -9.20 5.13 -3.70
CA LEU A 127 -9.81 5.92 -4.78
C LEU A 127 -10.54 5.06 -5.82
N GLN A 128 -10.36 3.74 -5.80
CA GLN A 128 -10.82 2.80 -6.81
C GLN A 128 -10.43 3.25 -8.23
N HIS A 129 -9.18 3.68 -8.40
CA HIS A 129 -8.71 4.26 -9.65
C HIS A 129 -8.34 3.17 -10.67
N ALA A 130 -9.31 2.78 -11.50
CA ALA A 130 -9.18 1.68 -12.46
C ALA A 130 -8.00 1.83 -13.45
N GLU A 131 -7.65 3.06 -13.85
CA GLU A 131 -6.50 3.32 -14.74
C GLU A 131 -5.14 2.94 -14.13
N ALA A 132 -5.07 2.79 -12.79
CA ALA A 132 -3.86 2.34 -12.11
C ALA A 132 -3.61 0.83 -12.20
N TRP A 133 -4.52 0.06 -12.80
CA TRP A 133 -4.51 -1.40 -12.74
C TRP A 133 -3.17 -2.01 -13.13
N ASP A 134 -2.62 -1.62 -14.27
CA ASP A 134 -1.38 -2.21 -14.80
C ASP A 134 -0.15 -1.80 -13.98
N ASP A 135 -0.13 -0.56 -13.48
CA ASP A 135 0.91 -0.07 -12.57
C ASP A 135 0.87 -0.82 -11.23
N LEU A 136 -0.33 -1.07 -10.69
CA LEU A 136 -0.53 -1.82 -9.46
C LEU A 136 -0.20 -3.31 -9.64
N CYS A 137 -0.53 -3.90 -10.79
CA CYS A 137 -0.11 -5.25 -11.15
C CYS A 137 1.43 -5.37 -11.20
N ARG A 138 2.13 -4.36 -11.71
CA ARG A 138 3.61 -4.31 -11.65
C ARG A 138 4.11 -4.15 -10.21
N ALA A 139 3.50 -3.27 -9.43
CA ALA A 139 3.86 -3.05 -8.02
C ALA A 139 3.60 -4.29 -7.13
N ALA A 140 2.54 -5.07 -7.41
CA ALA A 140 2.24 -6.33 -6.71
C ALA A 140 3.35 -7.39 -6.91
N ARG A 141 4.15 -7.26 -7.97
CA ARG A 141 5.31 -8.13 -8.24
C ARG A 141 6.64 -7.54 -7.76
N ASP A 142 6.63 -6.36 -7.13
CA ASP A 142 7.83 -5.71 -6.62
C ASP A 142 8.46 -6.54 -5.49
N ARG A 143 9.79 -6.50 -5.39
CA ARG A 143 10.57 -7.20 -4.36
C ARG A 143 10.29 -6.69 -2.95
N ASP A 144 9.85 -5.43 -2.79
CA ASP A 144 9.45 -4.91 -1.49
C ASP A 144 8.10 -5.51 -1.07
N ALA A 145 8.12 -6.37 -0.05
CA ALA A 145 6.95 -7.04 0.50
C ALA A 145 5.81 -6.07 0.86
N ARG A 146 6.14 -4.91 1.42
CA ARG A 146 5.12 -3.94 1.86
C ARG A 146 4.42 -3.31 0.67
N LEU A 147 5.19 -2.89 -0.35
CA LEU A 147 4.62 -2.31 -1.57
C LEU A 147 3.80 -3.34 -2.34
N SER A 148 4.33 -4.56 -2.45
CA SER A 148 3.68 -5.66 -3.15
C SER A 148 2.32 -6.02 -2.52
N LEU A 149 2.28 -6.14 -1.19
CA LEU A 149 1.04 -6.42 -0.47
C LEU A 149 0.04 -5.25 -0.55
N ALA A 150 0.51 -4.01 -0.41
CA ALA A 150 -0.36 -2.84 -0.56
C ALA A 150 -0.95 -2.72 -1.97
N ALA A 151 -0.16 -3.01 -3.00
CA ALA A 151 -0.64 -3.04 -4.37
C ALA A 151 -1.64 -4.17 -4.61
N ALA A 152 -1.43 -5.35 -4.00
CA ALA A 152 -2.38 -6.45 -4.06
C ALA A 152 -3.73 -6.09 -3.41
N ARG A 153 -3.71 -5.47 -2.22
CA ARG A 153 -4.91 -4.96 -1.57
C ARG A 153 -5.62 -3.90 -2.43
N ALA A 154 -4.86 -2.97 -3.02
CA ALA A 154 -5.42 -1.94 -3.91
C ALA A 154 -6.10 -2.54 -5.15
N LEU A 155 -5.56 -3.61 -5.74
CA LEU A 155 -6.20 -4.32 -6.85
C LEU A 155 -7.56 -4.91 -6.43
N ILE A 156 -7.64 -5.49 -5.24
CA ILE A 156 -8.90 -6.04 -4.70
C ILE A 156 -9.93 -4.94 -4.45
N GLN A 157 -9.51 -3.80 -3.90
CA GLN A 157 -10.39 -2.64 -3.67
C GLN A 157 -10.94 -2.03 -4.97
N ILE A 158 -10.15 -2.08 -6.05
CA ILE A 158 -10.58 -1.63 -7.39
C ILE A 158 -11.55 -2.64 -8.00
N ASP A 159 -11.15 -3.91 -8.07
CA ASP A 159 -11.94 -5.00 -8.65
C ASP A 159 -11.43 -6.34 -8.13
N ALA A 160 -12.10 -6.85 -7.09
CA ALA A 160 -11.76 -8.11 -6.46
C ALA A 160 -11.90 -9.32 -7.41
N GLY A 161 -12.91 -9.32 -8.28
CA GLY A 161 -13.13 -10.40 -9.25
C GLY A 161 -12.01 -10.51 -10.26
N ARG A 162 -11.52 -9.37 -10.77
CA ARG A 162 -10.38 -9.31 -11.69
C ARG A 162 -9.04 -9.51 -10.96
N ALA A 163 -8.95 -9.15 -9.68
CA ALA A 163 -7.70 -9.22 -8.91
C ALA A 163 -7.33 -10.64 -8.50
N LEU A 164 -8.32 -11.44 -8.07
CA LEU A 164 -8.08 -12.78 -7.52
C LEU A 164 -7.30 -13.71 -8.47
N PRO A 165 -7.63 -13.83 -9.78
CA PRO A 165 -6.84 -14.63 -10.72
C PRO A 165 -5.39 -14.16 -10.85
N VAL A 166 -5.14 -12.85 -10.76
CA VAL A 166 -3.79 -12.27 -10.85
C VAL A 166 -2.99 -12.51 -9.58
N LEU A 167 -3.65 -12.46 -8.42
CA LEU A 167 -3.01 -12.57 -7.11
C LEU A 167 -2.82 -14.01 -6.64
N SER A 168 -3.67 -14.95 -7.05
CA SER A 168 -3.58 -16.37 -6.69
C SER A 168 -2.18 -17.00 -6.89
N PRO A 169 -1.53 -16.89 -8.07
CA PRO A 169 -0.17 -17.40 -8.24
C PRO A 169 0.85 -16.65 -7.38
N LEU A 170 0.65 -15.35 -7.13
CA LEU A 170 1.55 -14.53 -6.31
C LEU A 170 1.49 -14.94 -4.83
N ILE A 171 0.31 -15.15 -4.26
CA ILE A 171 0.11 -15.59 -2.87
C ILE A 171 0.86 -16.89 -2.56
N SER A 172 1.05 -17.72 -3.59
CA SER A 172 1.66 -19.05 -3.50
C SER A 172 3.17 -18.99 -3.44
N VAL A 173 3.76 -18.07 -4.22
CA VAL A 173 5.21 -17.87 -4.31
C VAL A 173 5.72 -16.92 -3.23
N ARG A 174 4.92 -15.92 -2.84
CA ARG A 174 5.28 -14.85 -1.88
C ARG A 174 5.18 -15.32 -0.43
N ARG A 175 6.19 -16.06 0.02
CA ARG A 175 6.33 -16.51 1.42
C ARG A 175 6.68 -15.39 2.41
N ASP A 176 7.12 -14.24 1.90
CA ASP A 176 7.45 -13.03 2.65
C ASP A 176 6.20 -12.26 3.13
N TRP A 177 5.01 -12.61 2.63
CA TRP A 177 3.76 -12.02 3.08
C TRP A 177 3.30 -12.60 4.43
N PRO A 178 3.02 -11.75 5.44
CA PRO A 178 2.48 -12.21 6.72
C PRO A 178 1.13 -12.92 6.53
N ALA A 179 0.97 -14.10 7.14
CA ALA A 179 -0.23 -14.92 7.03
C ALA A 179 -1.53 -14.16 7.38
N ALA A 180 -1.48 -13.33 8.44
CA ALA A 180 -2.62 -12.52 8.86
C ALA A 180 -3.06 -11.48 7.82
N GLU A 181 -2.10 -10.85 7.12
CA GLU A 181 -2.38 -9.86 6.08
C GLU A 181 -2.97 -10.52 4.82
N VAL A 182 -2.49 -11.71 4.48
CA VAL A 182 -3.05 -12.49 3.36
C VAL A 182 -4.48 -12.92 3.68
N ALA A 183 -4.74 -13.37 4.91
CA ALA A 183 -6.10 -13.70 5.34
C ALA A 183 -7.03 -12.49 5.27
N ALA A 184 -6.60 -11.33 5.78
CA ALA A 184 -7.39 -10.10 5.71
C ALA A 184 -7.65 -9.64 4.27
N LEU A 185 -6.67 -9.79 3.38
CA LEU A 185 -6.81 -9.48 1.95
C LEU A 185 -7.83 -10.38 1.25
N LEU A 186 -7.84 -11.68 1.60
CA LEU A 186 -8.83 -12.62 1.07
C LEU A 186 -10.21 -12.38 1.66
N ASP A 187 -10.31 -12.05 2.94
CA ASP A 187 -11.55 -11.67 3.61
C ASP A 187 -12.19 -10.42 2.97
N GLU A 188 -11.38 -9.39 2.71
CA GLU A 188 -11.79 -8.17 2.00
C GLU A 188 -12.27 -8.47 0.56
N ALA A 189 -11.65 -9.45 -0.12
CA ALA A 189 -12.11 -9.88 -1.43
C ALA A 189 -13.42 -10.69 -1.38
N LEU A 190 -13.62 -11.50 -0.33
CA LEU A 190 -14.80 -12.34 -0.13
C LEU A 190 -16.06 -11.54 0.21
N ASP A 191 -15.91 -10.44 0.94
CA ASP A 191 -17.04 -9.54 1.24
C ASP A 191 -17.61 -8.90 -0.04
N VAL A 192 -16.78 -8.78 -1.08
CA VAL A 192 -17.12 -8.14 -2.36
C VAL A 192 -17.46 -9.16 -3.46
N VAL A 193 -16.89 -10.36 -3.41
CA VAL A 193 -16.97 -11.37 -4.48
C VAL A 193 -17.81 -12.57 -4.03
N VAL A 194 -18.86 -12.87 -4.79
CA VAL A 194 -19.64 -14.12 -4.63
C VAL A 194 -18.71 -15.32 -4.80
N ALA A 195 -18.87 -16.34 -3.94
CA ALA A 195 -18.03 -17.54 -3.83
C ALA A 195 -17.58 -18.19 -5.17
N GLU A 196 -18.33 -18.00 -6.25
CA GLU A 196 -18.03 -18.49 -7.60
C GLU A 196 -16.72 -17.94 -8.21
N ALA A 197 -16.38 -16.67 -8.00
CA ALA A 197 -15.14 -16.12 -8.56
C ALA A 197 -13.91 -16.59 -7.78
N LEU A 198 -14.06 -16.89 -6.49
CA LEU A 198 -13.03 -17.59 -5.73
C LEU A 198 -12.86 -19.04 -6.18
N ALA A 199 -13.97 -19.73 -6.41
CA ALA A 199 -13.97 -21.07 -6.98
C ALA A 199 -13.26 -21.10 -8.34
N ALA A 200 -13.48 -20.09 -9.19
CA ALA A 200 -12.76 -19.95 -10.47
C ALA A 200 -11.26 -19.67 -10.27
N ALA A 201 -10.89 -18.81 -9.32
CA ALA A 201 -9.50 -18.54 -9.01
C ALA A 201 -8.76 -19.75 -8.41
N ALA A 202 -9.46 -20.60 -7.65
CA ALA A 202 -8.92 -21.85 -7.11
C ALA A 202 -8.69 -22.90 -8.22
N ARG A 203 -9.63 -23.03 -9.18
CA ARG A 203 -9.48 -23.93 -10.35
C ARG A 203 -8.26 -23.62 -11.21
N GLY A 204 -7.89 -22.34 -11.33
CA GLY A 204 -6.72 -21.91 -12.10
C GLY A 204 -5.39 -21.91 -11.33
N ALA A 205 -5.38 -22.30 -10.05
CA ALA A 205 -4.22 -22.19 -9.18
C ALA A 205 -3.50 -23.54 -9.05
N SER A 206 -2.16 -23.53 -8.96
CA SER A 206 -1.39 -24.76 -8.69
C SER A 206 -1.84 -25.44 -7.37
N SER A 207 -1.67 -26.76 -7.23
CA SER A 207 -2.11 -27.54 -6.06
C SER A 207 -1.59 -26.96 -4.72
N SER A 208 -0.39 -26.36 -4.72
CA SER A 208 0.18 -25.66 -3.55
C SER A 208 -0.49 -24.32 -3.20
N ALA A 209 -0.98 -23.62 -4.22
CA ALA A 209 -1.72 -22.37 -4.14
C ALA A 209 -3.11 -22.60 -3.55
N ALA A 210 -3.83 -23.57 -4.11
CA ALA A 210 -5.15 -23.98 -3.67
C ALA A 210 -5.12 -24.41 -2.20
N ALA A 211 -4.16 -25.24 -1.79
CA ALA A 211 -4.01 -25.65 -0.39
C ALA A 211 -3.74 -24.49 0.56
N ARG A 212 -2.99 -23.47 0.14
CA ARG A 212 -2.72 -22.28 0.95
C ARG A 212 -3.96 -21.38 1.05
N LEU A 213 -4.70 -21.19 -0.05
CA LEU A 213 -5.96 -20.46 -0.07
C LEU A 213 -7.01 -21.13 0.82
N ILE A 214 -7.18 -22.46 0.73
CA ILE A 214 -8.12 -23.23 1.57
C ILE A 214 -7.86 -23.02 3.05
N ARG A 215 -6.60 -23.13 3.49
CA ARG A 215 -6.23 -22.90 4.91
C ARG A 215 -6.59 -21.48 5.38
N PHE A 216 -6.45 -20.48 4.51
CA PHE A 216 -6.83 -19.12 4.84
C PHE A 216 -8.36 -18.94 4.88
N LEU A 217 -9.11 -19.61 4.01
CA LEU A 217 -10.57 -19.58 4.01
C LEU A 217 -11.17 -20.28 5.24
N GLU A 218 -10.56 -21.38 5.69
CA GLU A 218 -10.98 -22.07 6.92
C GLU A 218 -10.76 -21.18 8.15
N ALA A 219 -9.73 -20.35 8.14
CA ALA A 219 -9.46 -19.38 9.20
C ALA A 219 -10.45 -18.20 9.22
N THR A 220 -11.07 -17.85 8.08
CA THR A 220 -12.03 -16.73 8.00
C THR A 220 -13.48 -17.14 8.31
N GLN A 221 -13.75 -18.38 8.75
CA GLN A 221 -15.08 -18.90 9.11
C GLN A 221 -16.17 -18.75 8.01
N CYS A 222 -15.77 -18.56 6.75
CA CYS A 222 -16.70 -18.34 5.65
C CYS A 222 -17.27 -19.69 5.14
N GLY A 223 -18.34 -20.15 5.78
CA GLY A 223 -18.97 -21.47 5.54
C GLY A 223 -19.29 -21.82 4.07
N PRO A 224 -19.90 -20.92 3.27
CA PRO A 224 -20.28 -21.23 1.88
C PRO A 224 -19.08 -21.26 0.93
N ALA A 225 -18.14 -20.32 1.06
CA ALA A 225 -16.95 -20.24 0.22
C ALA A 225 -15.99 -21.40 0.50
N CYS A 226 -15.87 -21.82 1.76
CA CYS A 226 -15.11 -23.01 2.15
C CYS A 226 -15.64 -24.30 1.51
N ALA A 227 -16.97 -24.46 1.42
CA ALA A 227 -17.58 -25.65 0.83
C ALA A 227 -17.33 -25.71 -0.69
N ALA A 228 -17.50 -24.58 -1.39
CA ALA A 228 -17.26 -24.49 -2.82
C ALA A 228 -15.78 -24.78 -3.18
N VAL A 229 -14.84 -24.19 -2.44
CA VAL A 229 -13.40 -24.40 -2.72
C VAL A 229 -12.95 -25.82 -2.34
N ARG A 230 -13.52 -26.44 -1.29
CA ARG A 230 -13.22 -27.84 -0.94
C ARG A 230 -13.70 -28.86 -1.98
N SER A 231 -14.91 -28.70 -2.51
CA SER A 231 -15.44 -29.59 -3.56
C SER A 231 -14.52 -29.62 -4.77
N ILE A 232 -14.04 -28.44 -5.16
CA ILE A 232 -13.23 -28.25 -6.36
C ILE A 232 -11.79 -28.71 -6.17
N ALA A 233 -11.21 -28.51 -4.98
CA ALA A 233 -9.87 -28.98 -4.67
C ALA A 233 -9.80 -30.52 -4.57
N GLY A 234 -10.91 -31.18 -4.20
CA GLY A 234 -11.04 -32.63 -4.30
C GLY A 234 -10.98 -33.12 -5.75
N GLU A 235 -11.74 -32.47 -6.65
CA GLU A 235 -11.76 -32.81 -8.08
C GLU A 235 -10.40 -32.60 -8.76
N ALA A 236 -9.71 -31.49 -8.47
CA ALA A 236 -8.39 -31.21 -9.04
C ALA A 236 -7.27 -32.16 -8.53
N ALA A 237 -7.42 -32.70 -7.32
CA ALA A 237 -6.49 -33.69 -6.77
C ALA A 237 -6.68 -35.08 -7.38
N ASP A 238 -7.91 -35.43 -7.80
CA ASP A 238 -8.19 -36.68 -8.49
C ASP A 238 -7.74 -36.66 -9.96
N GLU A 239 -7.71 -35.48 -10.60
CA GLU A 239 -7.27 -35.31 -12.00
C GLU A 239 -5.73 -35.34 -12.17
N GLU A 240 -4.96 -35.02 -11.11
CA GLU A 240 -3.48 -35.06 -11.12
C GLU A 240 -2.92 -36.48 -10.84
N VAL A 241 -3.79 -37.45 -10.52
CA VAL A 241 -3.45 -38.86 -10.19
C VAL A 241 -3.78 -39.84 -11.33
N LEU A 242 -4.40 -39.36 -12.42
CA LEU A 242 -4.65 -40.12 -13.67
C LEU A 242 -3.62 -39.77 -14.76
#